data_AF-A0A1F2TPL0-F1
#
_entry.id   AF-A0A1F2TPL0-F1
#
_cell.length_a   1.000
_cell.length_b   1.000
_cell.length_c   1.000
_cell.angle_alpha   90.00
_cell.angle_beta   90.00
_cell.angle_gamma   90.00
#
_symmetry.space_group_name_H-M   'P 1'
#
loop_
_entity.id
_entity.type
_entity.pdbx_description
1 polymer ?
#
loop_
_entity_poly.entity_id
_entity_poly.type
_entity_poly.pdbx_seq_one_letter_code
_entity_poly.pdbx_strand_id
1 'polypeptide(L)'
;MMRTYLGAVLLAIPAVLVAQTPLPVGKLTITPPRSIATIDMNKLKGEPARLAWSPDGSQLYLQTVERSGKPDATSRHYVFSVDSGEKKDLQSQPEWVPAYWNVKSAQASPDDPALKIAVSTDQRVQRATGAPMGGDLARGATSTGGDPGGAAGGASTGEAISAAATAQNVTVHSMRLSGQTIGEFVNSVIVPGLTFGWAPKGRQAIAFTSQGSGRVVIMDPRGTKQEVGGTKDAILPAWSQDASHLAWLQKDGKKKFVLQVVQVTP
;
A
#
# COMPACT_ATOMS: atom_id res chain seq x y z
N MET A 1 -5.29 -41.05 42.64
CA MET A 1 -6.07 -39.89 42.15
C MET A 1 -6.18 -40.01 40.63
N MET A 2 -7.30 -40.53 40.11
CA MET A 2 -7.58 -40.63 38.68
C MET A 2 -8.04 -39.26 38.15
N ARG A 3 -7.31 -38.69 37.18
CA ARG A 3 -7.75 -37.51 36.43
C ARG A 3 -8.55 -37.97 35.21
N THR A 4 -9.86 -37.76 35.26
CA THR A 4 -10.77 -37.99 34.14
C THR A 4 -10.56 -36.89 33.10
N TYR A 5 -10.03 -37.22 31.93
CA TYR A 5 -9.94 -36.30 30.79
C TYR A 5 -11.29 -36.27 30.07
N LEU A 6 -12.04 -35.17 30.21
CA LEU A 6 -13.17 -34.88 29.33
C LEU A 6 -12.61 -34.50 27.95
N GLY A 7 -12.75 -35.40 26.98
CA GLY A 7 -12.47 -35.10 25.58
C GLY A 7 -13.48 -34.11 25.02
N ALA A 8 -13.05 -32.89 24.74
CA ALA A 8 -13.84 -31.92 24.00
C ALA A 8 -13.92 -32.36 22.54
N VAL A 9 -15.11 -32.77 22.10
CA VAL A 9 -15.40 -33.08 20.69
C VAL A 9 -15.48 -31.75 19.93
N LEU A 10 -14.47 -31.47 19.09
CA LEU A 10 -14.47 -30.32 18.19
C LEU A 10 -15.39 -30.64 16.99
N LEU A 11 -16.60 -30.09 16.99
CA LEU A 11 -17.51 -30.16 15.84
C LEU A 11 -16.99 -29.25 14.72
N ALA A 12 -16.42 -29.85 13.68
CA ALA A 12 -16.07 -29.16 12.45
C ALA A 12 -17.36 -28.84 11.66
N ILE A 13 -17.79 -27.58 11.65
CA ILE A 13 -18.89 -27.12 10.82
C ILE A 13 -18.37 -26.96 9.38
N PRO A 14 -18.91 -27.67 8.38
CA PRO A 14 -18.51 -27.48 6.99
C PRO A 14 -18.98 -26.10 6.51
N ALA A 15 -18.04 -25.25 6.09
CA ALA A 15 -18.35 -23.95 5.51
C ALA A 15 -18.99 -24.14 4.12
N VAL A 16 -20.26 -23.78 3.97
CA VAL A 16 -20.94 -23.74 2.67
C VAL A 16 -20.36 -22.57 1.87
N LEU A 17 -19.62 -22.86 0.79
CA LEU A 17 -19.15 -21.85 -0.15
C LEU A 17 -20.34 -21.35 -0.98
N VAL A 18 -20.91 -20.21 -0.59
CA VAL A 18 -21.80 -19.44 -1.47
C VAL A 18 -20.95 -18.81 -2.56
N ALA A 19 -21.31 -19.02 -3.83
CA ALA A 19 -20.65 -18.39 -4.96
C ALA A 19 -20.79 -16.86 -4.83
N GLN A 20 -19.68 -16.17 -4.61
CA GLN A 20 -19.68 -14.71 -4.54
C GLN A 20 -19.84 -14.14 -5.95
N THR A 21 -20.64 -13.08 -6.09
CA THR A 21 -20.83 -12.37 -7.36
C THR A 21 -19.74 -11.31 -7.54
N PRO A 22 -19.28 -11.07 -8.78
CA PRO A 22 -18.33 -10.00 -9.08
C PRO A 22 -18.83 -8.65 -8.57
N LEU A 23 -17.94 -7.84 -8.01
CA LEU A 23 -18.27 -6.50 -7.53
C LEU A 23 -18.53 -5.55 -8.73
N PRO A 24 -19.65 -4.80 -8.75
CA PRO A 24 -19.93 -3.83 -9.82
C PRO A 24 -19.13 -2.54 -9.60
N VAL A 25 -17.80 -2.60 -9.74
CA VAL A 25 -16.91 -1.44 -9.56
C VAL A 25 -17.37 -0.26 -10.44
N GLY A 26 -17.44 0.93 -9.85
CA GLY A 26 -18.01 2.13 -10.46
C GLY A 26 -19.46 2.39 -10.06
N LYS A 27 -20.12 1.41 -9.43
CA LYS A 27 -21.47 1.53 -8.84
C LYS A 27 -21.51 1.16 -7.35
N LEU A 28 -20.35 0.86 -6.75
CA LEU A 28 -20.29 0.45 -5.35
C LEU A 28 -20.74 1.60 -4.45
N THR A 29 -21.47 1.28 -3.40
CA THR A 29 -21.65 2.20 -2.27
C THR A 29 -20.54 1.92 -1.27
N ILE A 30 -19.75 2.95 -0.97
CA ILE A 30 -18.61 2.86 -0.04
C ILE A 30 -18.87 3.85 1.10
N THR A 31 -18.93 3.35 2.32
CA THR A 31 -19.16 4.21 3.50
C THR A 31 -17.96 5.13 3.75
N PRO A 32 -18.14 6.23 4.49
CA PRO A 32 -17.01 6.99 5.01
C PRO A 32 -16.04 6.09 5.82
N PRO A 33 -14.72 6.34 5.76
CA PRO A 33 -13.74 5.60 6.55
C PRO A 33 -14.01 5.70 8.06
N ARG A 34 -14.08 4.54 8.72
CA ARG A 34 -14.15 4.41 10.18
C ARG A 34 -12.77 4.08 10.73
N SER A 35 -12.29 4.90 11.67
CA SER A 35 -11.03 4.66 12.38
C SER A 35 -11.25 3.57 13.43
N ILE A 36 -10.50 2.48 13.33
CA ILE A 36 -10.54 1.35 14.27
C ILE A 36 -9.53 1.57 15.40
N ALA A 37 -8.29 1.92 15.06
CA ALA A 37 -7.24 2.11 16.05
C ALA A 37 -6.16 3.09 15.55
N THR A 38 -5.56 3.83 16.48
CA THR A 38 -4.35 4.61 16.22
C THR A 38 -3.13 3.81 16.65
N ILE A 39 -2.19 3.63 15.73
CA ILE A 39 -0.99 2.80 15.89
C ILE A 39 0.23 3.72 15.99
N ASP A 40 0.86 3.75 17.16
CA ASP A 40 2.12 4.46 17.41
C ASP A 40 3.31 3.50 17.25
N MET A 41 4.12 3.74 16.23
CA MET A 41 5.26 2.89 15.90
C MET A 41 6.45 3.06 16.85
N ASN A 42 6.45 4.12 17.67
CA ASN A 42 7.40 4.20 18.78
C ASN A 42 7.10 3.13 19.86
N LYS A 43 5.84 2.69 19.96
CA LYS A 43 5.41 1.66 20.91
C LYS A 43 5.48 0.25 20.33
N LEU A 44 5.08 0.06 19.07
CA LEU A 44 5.01 -1.27 18.45
C LEU A 44 6.35 -1.75 17.86
N LYS A 45 7.32 -0.85 17.60
CA LYS A 45 8.60 -1.12 16.92
C LYS A 45 8.46 -1.72 15.51
N GLY A 46 9.44 -1.41 14.66
CA GLY A 46 9.47 -1.87 13.27
C GLY A 46 8.55 -1.10 12.32
N GLU A 47 8.37 -1.66 11.13
CA GLU A 47 7.53 -1.11 10.06
C GLU A 47 6.36 -2.04 9.77
N PRO A 48 5.14 -1.52 9.48
CA PRO A 48 4.03 -2.35 9.04
C PRO A 48 4.40 -3.14 7.79
N ALA A 49 4.22 -4.45 7.84
CA ALA A 49 4.57 -5.35 6.74
C ALA A 49 3.38 -6.15 6.22
N ARG A 50 2.43 -6.51 7.10
CA ARG A 50 1.25 -7.29 6.73
C ARG A 50 0.00 -6.84 7.47
N LEU A 51 -1.10 -6.69 6.74
CA LEU A 51 -2.47 -6.54 7.24
C LEU A 51 -3.34 -7.66 6.66
N ALA A 52 -4.13 -8.33 7.51
CA ALA A 52 -5.03 -9.42 7.11
C ALA A 52 -6.30 -9.47 7.96
N TRP A 53 -7.42 -9.89 7.35
CA TRP A 53 -8.67 -10.12 8.06
C TRP A 53 -8.76 -11.55 8.58
N SER A 54 -9.22 -11.66 9.82
CA SER A 54 -9.69 -12.94 10.38
C SER A 54 -10.82 -13.53 9.53
N PRO A 55 -11.02 -14.87 9.54
CA PRO A 55 -12.03 -15.52 8.72
C PRO A 55 -13.46 -15.05 8.96
N ASP A 56 -13.78 -14.67 10.20
CA ASP A 56 -15.09 -14.18 10.64
C ASP A 56 -15.25 -12.66 10.46
N GLY A 57 -14.20 -11.95 10.03
CA GLY A 57 -14.20 -10.51 9.87
C GLY A 57 -14.20 -9.72 11.18
N SER A 58 -14.08 -10.36 12.36
CA SER A 58 -14.16 -9.65 13.65
C SER A 58 -12.84 -9.00 14.07
N GLN A 59 -11.73 -9.45 13.48
CA GLN A 59 -10.37 -9.02 13.82
C GLN A 59 -9.52 -8.69 12.58
N LEU A 60 -8.61 -7.74 12.77
CA LEU A 60 -7.55 -7.37 11.84
C LEU A 60 -6.18 -7.72 12.42
N TYR A 61 -5.46 -8.61 11.76
CA TYR A 61 -4.07 -8.92 12.07
C TYR A 61 -3.12 -7.88 11.47
N LEU A 62 -2.16 -7.41 12.26
CA LEU A 62 -1.05 -6.57 11.83
C LEU A 62 0.28 -7.23 12.19
N GLN A 63 1.18 -7.32 11.21
CA GLN A 63 2.59 -7.64 11.42
C GLN A 63 3.45 -6.38 11.30
N THR A 64 4.35 -6.19 12.24
CA THR A 64 5.49 -5.26 12.07
C THR A 64 6.79 -6.04 11.95
N VAL A 65 7.76 -5.48 11.22
CA VAL A 65 9.07 -6.09 11.02
C VAL A 65 10.16 -5.08 11.35
N GLU A 66 11.09 -5.46 12.21
CA GLU A 66 12.28 -4.69 12.54
C GLU A 66 13.40 -5.05 11.57
N ARG A 67 13.65 -4.20 10.56
CA ARG A 67 14.79 -4.35 9.65
C ARG A 67 16.06 -3.91 10.39
N SER A 68 16.75 -4.87 10.99
CA SER A 68 17.97 -4.63 11.78
C SER A 68 19.27 -4.74 10.97
N GLY A 69 19.18 -4.86 9.63
CA GLY A 69 20.32 -5.19 8.76
C GLY A 69 20.87 -6.62 8.95
N LYS A 70 20.34 -7.36 9.93
CA LYS A 70 20.62 -8.78 10.16
C LYS A 70 19.67 -9.64 9.31
N PRO A 71 20.08 -10.87 8.95
CA PRO A 71 19.23 -11.81 8.23
C PRO A 71 17.92 -12.12 9.00
N ASP A 72 17.99 -12.10 10.33
CA ASP A 72 16.84 -12.39 11.19
C ASP A 72 16.11 -11.09 11.56
N ALA A 73 15.21 -10.66 10.68
CA ALA A 73 14.32 -9.55 10.99
C ALA A 73 13.27 -9.98 12.01
N THR A 74 13.29 -9.36 13.20
CA THR A 74 12.30 -9.63 14.25
C THR A 74 10.92 -9.21 13.77
N SER A 75 9.99 -10.16 13.73
CA SER A 75 8.58 -9.91 13.45
C SER A 75 7.78 -9.80 14.75
N ARG A 76 6.82 -8.89 14.79
CA ARG A 76 5.85 -8.77 15.89
C ARG A 76 4.44 -8.89 15.36
N HIS A 77 3.57 -9.47 16.17
CA HIS A 77 2.25 -9.91 15.77
C HIS A 77 1.19 -9.26 16.66
N TYR A 78 0.19 -8.67 16.03
CA TYR A 78 -0.90 -7.97 16.70
C TYR A 78 -2.22 -8.36 16.06
N VAL A 79 -3.29 -8.37 16.85
CA VAL A 79 -4.67 -8.38 16.34
C VAL A 79 -5.44 -7.21 16.95
N PHE A 80 -6.30 -6.61 16.15
CA PHE A 80 -7.19 -5.53 16.53
C PHE A 80 -8.63 -6.00 16.37
N SER A 81 -9.44 -5.81 17.41
CA SER A 81 -10.90 -5.95 17.28
C SER A 81 -11.43 -4.88 16.34
N VAL A 82 -12.25 -5.29 15.36
CA VAL A 82 -12.85 -4.36 14.38
C VAL A 82 -13.94 -3.51 15.04
N ASP A 83 -14.58 -3.99 16.10
CA ASP A 83 -15.65 -3.26 16.77
C ASP A 83 -15.14 -2.31 17.85
N SER A 84 -14.20 -2.77 18.69
CA SER A 84 -13.71 -1.99 19.82
C SER A 84 -12.39 -1.27 19.55
N GLY A 85 -11.66 -1.65 18.50
CA GLY A 85 -10.30 -1.17 18.26
C GLY A 85 -9.25 -1.73 19.23
N GLU A 86 -9.64 -2.62 20.14
CA GLU A 86 -8.74 -3.17 21.16
C GLU A 86 -7.61 -3.96 20.50
N LYS A 87 -6.37 -3.65 20.92
CA LYS A 87 -5.15 -4.32 20.46
C LYS A 87 -4.76 -5.44 21.41
N LYS A 88 -4.52 -6.62 20.85
CA LYS A 88 -3.90 -7.75 21.55
C LYS A 88 -2.57 -8.12 20.90
N ASP A 89 -1.56 -8.34 21.73
CA ASP A 89 -0.24 -8.81 21.32
C ASP A 89 -0.25 -10.33 21.22
N LEU A 90 0.36 -10.86 20.15
CA LEU A 90 0.47 -12.29 19.91
C LEU A 90 1.94 -12.72 19.94
N GLN A 91 2.17 -13.93 20.45
CA GLN A 91 3.51 -14.54 20.46
C GLN A 91 3.90 -15.08 19.08
N SER A 92 2.92 -15.42 18.25
CA SER A 92 3.11 -15.98 16.91
C SER A 92 2.05 -15.48 15.93
N GLN A 93 2.32 -15.66 14.65
CA GLN A 93 1.35 -15.44 13.59
C GLN A 93 0.17 -16.41 13.70
N PRO A 94 -1.09 -15.94 13.63
CA PRO A 94 -2.26 -16.81 13.54
C PRO A 94 -2.25 -17.70 12.29
N GLU A 95 -2.76 -18.93 12.42
CA GLU A 95 -2.73 -19.95 11.36
C GLU A 95 -3.47 -19.55 10.07
N TRP A 96 -4.46 -18.66 10.15
CA TRP A 96 -5.23 -18.20 8.98
C TRP A 96 -4.48 -17.15 8.15
N VAL A 97 -3.46 -16.49 8.71
CA VAL A 97 -2.76 -15.39 8.04
C VAL A 97 -2.00 -15.84 6.78
N PRO A 98 -1.24 -16.95 6.77
CA PRO A 98 -0.60 -17.45 5.55
C PRO A 98 -1.57 -17.68 4.40
N ALA A 99 -2.70 -18.36 4.66
CA ALA A 99 -3.71 -18.65 3.64
C ALA A 99 -4.32 -17.35 3.05
N TYR A 100 -4.66 -16.40 3.92
CA TYR A 100 -5.13 -15.08 3.52
C TYR A 100 -4.10 -14.36 2.63
N TRP A 101 -2.83 -14.36 3.05
CA TRP A 101 -1.77 -13.66 2.32
C TRP A 101 -1.46 -14.28 0.96
N ASN A 102 -1.51 -15.61 0.85
CA ASN A 102 -1.33 -16.29 -0.42
C ASN A 102 -2.31 -15.79 -1.49
N VAL A 103 -3.56 -15.50 -1.12
CA VAL A 103 -4.55 -14.90 -2.02
C VAL A 103 -4.29 -13.41 -2.22
N LYS A 104 -4.21 -12.65 -1.12
CA LYS A 104 -4.08 -11.18 -1.16
C LYS A 104 -2.90 -10.73 -2.02
N SER A 105 -1.73 -11.33 -1.85
CA SER A 105 -0.49 -10.90 -2.49
C SER A 105 -0.12 -11.70 -3.74
N ALA A 106 -1.02 -12.57 -4.23
CA ALA A 106 -0.79 -13.32 -5.45
C ALA A 106 -0.51 -12.38 -6.64
N GLN A 107 0.33 -12.82 -7.58
CA GLN A 107 0.54 -12.08 -8.83
C GLN A 107 -0.69 -12.13 -9.74
N ALA A 108 -1.46 -13.21 -9.67
CA ALA A 108 -2.67 -13.44 -10.46
C ALA A 108 -3.92 -13.34 -9.60
N SER A 109 -5.04 -12.97 -10.23
CA SER A 109 -6.35 -13.02 -9.58
C SER A 109 -6.70 -14.44 -9.12
N PRO A 110 -7.35 -14.61 -7.94
CA PRO A 110 -7.87 -15.91 -7.51
C PRO A 110 -9.01 -16.44 -8.40
N ASP A 111 -9.61 -15.58 -9.22
CA ASP A 111 -10.72 -15.92 -10.13
C ASP A 111 -10.27 -16.22 -11.56
N ASP A 112 -9.18 -15.59 -12.00
CA ASP A 112 -8.68 -15.70 -13.36
C ASP A 112 -7.14 -15.67 -13.36
N PRO A 113 -6.49 -16.84 -13.54
CA PRO A 113 -5.05 -16.91 -13.63
C PRO A 113 -4.44 -16.12 -14.80
N ALA A 114 -5.21 -15.77 -15.83
CA ALA A 114 -4.74 -14.92 -16.95
C ALA A 114 -4.72 -13.44 -16.57
N LEU A 115 -5.56 -13.01 -15.62
CA LEU A 115 -5.55 -11.67 -15.05
C LEU A 115 -4.37 -11.52 -14.07
N LYS A 116 -3.20 -11.21 -14.63
CA LYS A 116 -1.93 -11.08 -13.90
C LYS A 116 -1.47 -9.64 -13.79
N ILE A 117 -0.83 -9.34 -12.66
CA ILE A 117 -0.05 -8.13 -12.49
C ILE A 117 1.26 -8.28 -13.26
N ALA A 118 1.39 -7.48 -14.32
CA ALA A 118 2.62 -7.33 -15.08
C ALA A 118 3.63 -6.50 -14.27
N VAL A 119 4.86 -6.98 -14.19
CA VAL A 119 5.96 -6.29 -13.50
C VAL A 119 7.01 -5.90 -14.52
N SER A 120 7.42 -4.64 -14.53
CA SER A 120 8.52 -4.13 -15.36
C SER A 120 9.54 -3.39 -14.50
N THR A 121 10.77 -3.30 -15.02
CA THR A 121 11.87 -2.55 -14.39
C THR A 121 12.51 -1.68 -15.47
N ASP A 122 12.50 -0.37 -15.25
CA ASP A 122 13.06 0.60 -16.18
C ASP A 122 14.08 1.49 -15.45
N GLN A 123 15.11 1.97 -16.14
CA GLN A 123 15.98 3.04 -15.63
C GLN A 123 15.48 4.38 -16.16
N ARG A 124 15.24 5.34 -15.26
CA ARG A 124 14.80 6.70 -15.60
C ARG A 124 15.82 7.72 -15.14
N VAL A 125 16.02 8.77 -15.93
CA VAL A 125 16.80 9.95 -15.52
C VAL A 125 15.84 10.89 -14.78
N GLN A 126 15.95 10.98 -13.46
CA GLN A 126 15.17 11.92 -12.67
C GLN A 126 16.00 13.18 -12.44
N ARG A 127 15.53 14.32 -12.96
CA ARG A 127 16.13 15.63 -12.68
C ARG A 127 15.54 16.15 -11.38
N ALA A 128 16.39 16.59 -10.45
CA ALA A 128 15.93 17.23 -9.22
C ALA A 128 15.11 18.49 -9.58
N THR A 129 13.88 18.58 -9.08
CA THR A 129 12.95 19.70 -9.34
C THR A 129 13.39 21.04 -8.72
N GLY A 130 14.63 21.13 -8.22
CA GLY A 130 15.27 22.35 -7.73
C GLY A 130 16.23 23.00 -8.73
N ALA A 131 16.40 22.47 -9.95
CA ALA A 131 17.17 23.15 -10.97
C ALA A 131 16.39 24.41 -11.44
N PRO A 132 16.96 25.63 -11.34
CA PRO A 132 16.30 26.84 -11.82
C PRO A 132 15.92 26.64 -13.30
N MET A 133 14.63 26.66 -13.59
CA MET A 133 14.16 26.62 -14.98
C MET A 133 14.66 27.91 -15.64
N GLY A 134 15.41 27.77 -16.74
CA GLY A 134 16.21 28.82 -17.37
C GLY A 134 15.51 30.13 -17.75
N GLY A 135 14.22 30.30 -17.45
CA GLY A 135 13.52 31.60 -17.51
C GLY A 135 13.86 32.54 -16.36
N ASP A 136 14.29 32.05 -15.19
CA ASP A 136 14.76 32.90 -14.08
C ASP A 136 16.21 33.37 -14.27
N LEU A 137 17.00 32.67 -15.11
CA LEU A 137 18.33 33.10 -15.54
C LEU A 137 18.29 34.03 -16.75
N ALA A 138 17.16 34.09 -17.47
CA ALA A 138 16.94 34.95 -18.63
C ALA A 138 16.33 36.32 -18.29
N ARG A 139 15.84 36.52 -17.05
CA ARG A 139 15.44 37.85 -16.54
C ARG A 139 16.70 38.56 -16.08
N GLY A 140 17.41 39.11 -17.06
CA GLY A 140 18.63 39.85 -16.88
C GLY A 140 18.53 40.89 -15.77
N ALA A 141 19.68 41.10 -15.13
CA ALA A 141 20.01 42.23 -14.27
C ALA A 141 19.23 43.50 -14.66
N THR A 142 18.15 43.78 -13.94
CA THR A 142 17.60 45.13 -13.89
C THR A 142 18.54 45.96 -13.02
N SER A 143 19.58 46.46 -13.68
CA SER A 143 20.01 47.86 -13.61
C SER A 143 19.74 48.57 -12.28
N THR A 144 20.69 48.44 -11.35
CA THR A 144 21.00 49.53 -10.39
C THR A 144 22.50 49.77 -10.39
N GLY A 145 22.92 50.75 -11.21
CA GLY A 145 24.05 51.62 -10.92
C GLY A 145 25.47 51.06 -10.99
N GLY A 146 26.08 51.16 -12.17
CA GLY A 146 27.42 51.75 -12.32
C GLY A 146 28.64 50.86 -12.08
N ASP A 147 29.19 50.28 -13.16
CA ASP A 147 30.63 50.34 -13.45
C ASP A 147 30.92 49.93 -14.91
N PRO A 148 31.56 50.77 -15.75
CA PRO A 148 31.87 50.43 -17.14
C PRO A 148 33.25 49.75 -17.22
N GLY A 149 33.29 48.43 -17.03
CA GLY A 149 34.54 47.67 -17.23
C GLY A 149 34.46 46.14 -17.16
N GLY A 150 33.32 45.55 -16.80
CA GLY A 150 33.18 44.10 -16.62
C GLY A 150 32.69 43.38 -17.88
N ALA A 151 33.48 42.44 -18.39
CA ALA A 151 33.15 41.57 -19.51
C ALA A 151 31.79 40.85 -19.33
N ALA A 152 31.02 40.79 -20.41
CA ALA A 152 29.72 40.11 -20.49
C ALA A 152 29.85 38.60 -20.17
N GLY A 153 29.48 38.21 -18.96
CA GLY A 153 29.38 36.83 -18.52
C GLY A 153 28.12 36.17 -19.08
N GLY A 154 28.20 35.65 -20.32
CA GLY A 154 27.25 34.65 -20.79
C GLY A 154 27.35 33.38 -19.94
N ALA A 155 26.21 32.71 -19.71
CA ALA A 155 26.14 31.44 -18.98
C ALA A 155 27.28 30.51 -19.42
N SER A 156 28.25 30.30 -18.53
CA SER A 156 29.45 29.54 -18.88
C SER A 156 29.08 28.07 -19.09
N THR A 157 29.82 27.37 -19.96
CA THR A 157 29.68 25.91 -20.17
C THR A 157 29.66 25.11 -18.86
N GLY A 158 30.23 25.65 -17.77
CA GLY A 158 30.20 25.08 -16.43
C GLY A 158 28.82 24.97 -15.79
N GLU A 159 27.87 25.86 -16.10
CA GLU A 159 26.51 25.85 -15.54
C GLU A 159 25.60 24.82 -16.24
N ALA A 160 25.80 24.60 -17.55
CA ALA A 160 25.13 23.51 -18.26
C ALA A 160 25.64 22.13 -17.81
N ILE A 161 26.92 22.02 -17.45
CA ILE A 161 27.53 20.81 -16.88
C ILE A 161 27.02 20.56 -15.45
N SER A 162 26.85 21.59 -14.62
CA SER A 162 26.32 21.43 -13.27
C SER A 162 24.83 21.05 -13.26
N ALA A 163 24.03 21.56 -14.19
CA ALA A 163 22.64 21.13 -14.37
C ALA A 163 22.54 19.67 -14.84
N ALA A 164 23.41 19.21 -15.75
CA ALA A 164 23.49 17.82 -16.16
C ALA A 164 24.00 16.89 -15.04
N ALA A 165 24.87 17.39 -14.15
CA ALA A 165 25.40 16.64 -13.01
C ALA A 165 24.35 16.34 -11.92
N THR A 166 23.17 16.99 -11.94
CA THR A 166 22.06 16.72 -11.01
C THR A 166 21.04 15.71 -11.53
N ALA A 167 21.26 15.15 -12.72
CA ALA A 167 20.44 14.10 -13.28
C ALA A 167 20.82 12.75 -12.65
N GLN A 168 19.96 12.22 -11.78
CA GLN A 168 20.19 10.92 -11.15
C GLN A 168 19.49 9.81 -11.95
N ASN A 169 20.23 8.76 -12.28
CA ASN A 169 19.64 7.52 -12.76
C ASN A 169 18.93 6.83 -11.60
N VAL A 170 17.62 6.62 -11.73
CA VAL A 170 16.80 5.89 -10.76
C VAL A 170 16.26 4.63 -11.41
N THR A 171 16.25 3.53 -10.66
CA THR A 171 15.60 2.28 -11.09
C THR A 171 14.15 2.34 -10.66
N VAL A 172 13.22 2.16 -11.60
CA VAL A 172 11.78 2.20 -11.36
C VAL A 172 11.20 0.84 -11.65
N HIS A 173 10.63 0.21 -10.62
CA HIS A 173 9.84 -0.99 -10.78
C HIS A 173 8.36 -0.61 -10.86
N SER A 174 7.68 -0.99 -11.94
CA SER A 174 6.26 -0.70 -12.15
C SER A 174 5.44 -1.98 -12.10
N MET A 175 4.27 -1.89 -11.49
CA MET A 175 3.24 -2.92 -11.51
C MET A 175 2.05 -2.43 -12.30
N ARG A 176 1.61 -3.23 -13.28
CA ARG A 176 0.47 -2.90 -14.13
C ARG A 176 -0.55 -4.03 -14.14
N LEU A 177 -1.83 -3.69 -14.13
CA LEU A 177 -2.93 -4.61 -14.33
C LEU A 177 -3.87 -4.02 -15.38
N SER A 178 -4.21 -4.80 -16.41
CA SER A 178 -5.03 -4.33 -17.55
C SER A 178 -4.51 -3.01 -18.15
N GLY A 179 -3.18 -2.88 -18.28
CA GLY A 179 -2.50 -1.68 -18.79
C GLY A 179 -2.42 -0.49 -17.80
N GLN A 180 -3.08 -0.57 -16.65
CA GLN A 180 -3.12 0.49 -15.64
C GLN A 180 -2.03 0.29 -14.59
N THR A 181 -1.28 1.34 -14.26
CA THR A 181 -0.31 1.30 -13.15
C THR A 181 -1.03 1.20 -11.81
N ILE A 182 -0.73 0.15 -11.05
CA ILE A 182 -1.27 -0.10 -9.69
C ILE A 182 -0.20 -0.05 -8.60
N GLY A 183 1.07 0.15 -8.99
CA GLY A 183 2.19 0.34 -8.08
C GLY A 183 3.43 0.81 -8.83
N GLU A 184 4.22 1.68 -8.21
CA GLU A 184 5.52 2.12 -8.70
C GLU A 184 6.49 2.23 -7.52
N PHE A 185 7.71 1.72 -7.69
CA PHE A 185 8.74 1.71 -6.66
C PHE A 185 10.03 2.27 -7.24
N VAL A 186 10.46 3.41 -6.72
CA VAL A 186 11.69 4.10 -7.15
C VAL A 186 12.83 3.70 -6.21
N ASN A 187 13.88 3.11 -6.75
CA ASN A 187 15.05 2.60 -6.02
C ASN A 187 14.67 1.68 -4.85
N SER A 188 13.58 0.93 -4.99
CA SER A 188 13.04 0.06 -3.95
C SER A 188 12.44 -1.19 -4.58
N VAL A 189 12.51 -2.31 -3.88
CA VAL A 189 11.95 -3.58 -4.34
C VAL A 189 10.43 -3.56 -4.26
N ILE A 190 9.79 -4.27 -5.20
CA ILE A 190 8.36 -4.55 -5.10
C ILE A 190 8.14 -5.47 -3.90
N VAL A 191 7.24 -5.07 -3.00
CA VAL A 191 6.78 -5.89 -1.89
C VAL A 191 5.32 -6.29 -2.17
N PRO A 192 5.05 -7.54 -2.58
CA PRO A 192 3.70 -8.00 -2.84
C PRO A 192 2.78 -7.79 -1.63
N GLY A 193 1.54 -7.37 -1.89
CA GLY A 193 0.53 -7.12 -0.85
C GLY A 193 0.72 -5.84 -0.02
N LEU A 194 1.79 -5.07 -0.26
CA LEU A 194 2.02 -3.76 0.40
C LEU A 194 1.15 -2.66 -0.22
N THR A 195 1.13 -2.58 -1.55
CA THR A 195 0.41 -1.53 -2.28
C THR A 195 -0.90 -2.02 -2.87
N PHE A 196 -1.21 -3.32 -2.78
CA PHE A 196 -2.42 -3.89 -3.33
C PHE A 196 -2.91 -5.09 -2.51
N GLY A 197 -4.13 -5.54 -2.81
CA GLY A 197 -4.69 -6.80 -2.34
C GLY A 197 -5.84 -7.24 -3.24
N TRP A 198 -5.79 -8.49 -3.69
CA TRP A 198 -6.94 -9.12 -4.36
C TRP A 198 -8.12 -9.26 -3.41
N ALA A 199 -9.32 -9.03 -3.93
CA ALA A 199 -10.55 -9.44 -3.25
C ALA A 199 -10.63 -10.98 -3.21
N PRO A 200 -11.39 -11.54 -2.25
CA PRO A 200 -11.71 -12.96 -2.20
C PRO A 200 -12.26 -13.51 -3.52
N LYS A 201 -12.11 -14.82 -3.70
CA LYS A 201 -12.61 -15.54 -4.87
C LYS A 201 -14.13 -15.30 -5.07
N GLY A 202 -14.49 -15.01 -6.31
CA GLY A 202 -15.84 -14.71 -6.81
C GLY A 202 -16.11 -13.20 -6.93
N ARG A 203 -15.28 -12.34 -6.33
CA ARG A 203 -15.51 -10.89 -6.30
C ARG A 203 -14.85 -10.15 -7.44
N GLN A 204 -13.86 -10.75 -8.10
CA GLN A 204 -13.17 -10.19 -9.27
C GLN A 204 -12.81 -8.71 -9.09
N ALA A 205 -12.06 -8.37 -8.03
CA ALA A 205 -11.62 -7.00 -7.81
C ALA A 205 -10.22 -6.99 -7.17
N ILE A 206 -9.54 -5.85 -7.32
CA ILE A 206 -8.31 -5.54 -6.62
C ILE A 206 -8.47 -4.19 -5.91
N ALA A 207 -7.97 -4.08 -4.69
CA ALA A 207 -7.77 -2.78 -4.05
C ALA A 207 -6.28 -2.45 -4.10
N PHE A 208 -5.93 -1.21 -4.43
CA PHE A 208 -4.54 -0.74 -4.43
C PHE A 208 -4.43 0.72 -3.98
N THR A 209 -3.23 1.11 -3.56
CA THR A 209 -2.91 2.51 -3.27
C THR A 209 -2.38 3.17 -4.53
N SER A 210 -3.06 4.23 -4.99
CA SER A 210 -2.60 5.07 -6.09
C SER A 210 -1.31 5.80 -5.71
N GLN A 211 -0.32 5.74 -6.61
CA GLN A 211 0.97 6.42 -6.43
C GLN A 211 0.80 7.94 -6.48
N GLY A 212 1.58 8.66 -5.68
CA GLY A 212 1.51 10.13 -5.58
C GLY A 212 0.39 10.63 -4.67
N SER A 213 -0.86 10.18 -4.86
CA SER A 213 -1.98 10.62 -4.01
C SER A 213 -2.14 9.80 -2.72
N GLY A 214 -1.64 8.57 -2.70
CA GLY A 214 -1.80 7.66 -1.57
C GLY A 214 -3.25 7.24 -1.33
N ARG A 215 -4.15 7.44 -2.31
CA ARG A 215 -5.58 7.07 -2.19
C ARG A 215 -5.79 5.59 -2.41
N VAL A 216 -6.77 5.00 -1.72
CA VAL A 216 -7.20 3.63 -1.98
C VAL A 216 -8.16 3.62 -3.17
N VAL A 217 -7.90 2.75 -4.13
CA VAL A 217 -8.67 2.57 -5.36
C VAL A 217 -9.10 1.11 -5.48
N ILE A 218 -10.36 0.87 -5.80
CA ILE A 218 -10.89 -0.45 -6.17
C ILE A 218 -10.97 -0.51 -7.68
N MET A 219 -10.52 -1.61 -8.29
CA MET A 219 -10.55 -1.82 -9.73
C MET A 219 -11.04 -3.21 -10.11
N ASP A 220 -11.86 -3.30 -11.14
CA ASP A 220 -12.32 -4.56 -11.74
C ASP A 220 -11.35 -5.07 -12.84
N PRO A 221 -11.56 -6.26 -13.42
CA PRO A 221 -10.72 -6.79 -14.49
C PRO A 221 -10.73 -5.95 -15.77
N ARG A 222 -11.82 -5.20 -15.99
CA ARG A 222 -12.00 -4.33 -17.16
C ARG A 222 -11.27 -2.99 -17.01
N GLY A 223 -10.68 -2.72 -15.85
CA GLY A 223 -9.98 -1.48 -15.54
C GLY A 223 -10.90 -0.36 -15.07
N THR A 224 -12.19 -0.64 -14.80
CA THR A 224 -13.09 0.33 -14.16
C THR A 224 -12.58 0.59 -12.75
N LYS A 225 -12.41 1.87 -12.38
CA LYS A 225 -11.88 2.28 -11.08
C LYS A 225 -12.92 3.02 -10.28
N GLN A 226 -12.85 2.85 -8.96
CA GLN A 226 -13.59 3.64 -7.99
C GLN A 226 -12.70 3.98 -6.81
N GLU A 227 -12.53 5.26 -6.51
CA GLU A 227 -11.74 5.72 -5.37
C GLU A 227 -12.53 5.60 -4.06
N VAL A 228 -11.85 5.23 -2.98
CA VAL A 228 -12.39 5.29 -1.63
C VAL A 228 -12.20 6.71 -1.10
N GLY A 229 -13.31 7.41 -0.83
CA GLY A 229 -13.30 8.79 -0.33
C GLY A 229 -12.55 8.93 1.01
N GLY A 230 -11.94 10.10 1.25
CA GLY A 230 -11.26 10.41 2.51
C GLY A 230 -9.90 9.72 2.72
N THR A 231 -9.40 8.98 1.74
CA THR A 231 -8.11 8.29 1.83
C THR A 231 -6.93 9.18 1.42
N LYS A 232 -5.79 9.00 2.08
CA LYS A 232 -4.48 9.57 1.73
C LYS A 232 -3.38 8.74 2.36
N ASP A 233 -2.18 8.74 1.77
CA ASP A 233 -1.00 8.03 2.28
C ASP A 233 -1.30 6.61 2.82
N ALA A 234 -2.20 5.90 2.13
CA ALA A 234 -2.69 4.60 2.54
C ALA A 234 -1.72 3.48 2.13
N ILE A 235 -1.60 2.45 2.96
CA ILE A 235 -0.83 1.25 2.66
C ILE A 235 -1.59 0.01 3.12
N LEU A 236 -1.18 -1.15 2.62
CA LEU A 236 -1.67 -2.47 3.01
C LEU A 236 -3.20 -2.64 2.87
N PRO A 237 -3.83 -2.28 1.73
CA PRO A 237 -5.25 -2.53 1.54
C PRO A 237 -5.56 -4.03 1.74
N ALA A 238 -6.66 -4.34 2.41
CA ALA A 238 -7.01 -5.70 2.84
C ALA A 238 -8.53 -5.90 2.84
N TRP A 239 -9.01 -6.88 2.09
CA TRP A 239 -10.43 -7.23 2.00
C TRP A 239 -10.84 -8.21 3.09
N SER A 240 -12.04 -8.05 3.66
CA SER A 240 -12.67 -9.13 4.42
C SER A 240 -12.98 -10.33 3.52
N GLN A 241 -13.17 -11.53 4.09
CA GLN A 241 -13.38 -12.77 3.32
C GLN A 241 -14.67 -12.78 2.48
N ASP A 242 -15.65 -11.98 2.86
CA ASP A 242 -16.91 -11.77 2.13
C ASP A 242 -16.85 -10.55 1.18
N ALA A 243 -15.72 -9.83 1.16
CA ALA A 243 -15.51 -8.56 0.48
C ALA A 243 -16.52 -7.45 0.81
N SER A 244 -17.21 -7.55 1.95
CA SER A 244 -18.11 -6.50 2.43
C SER A 244 -17.36 -5.36 3.13
N HIS A 245 -16.08 -5.57 3.48
CA HIS A 245 -15.23 -4.58 4.12
C HIS A 245 -13.86 -4.49 3.45
N LEU A 246 -13.30 -3.27 3.47
CA LEU A 246 -11.94 -2.99 3.04
C LEU A 246 -11.23 -2.21 4.14
N ALA A 247 -10.09 -2.72 4.59
CA ALA A 247 -9.22 -2.11 5.59
C ALA A 247 -7.91 -1.61 4.97
N TRP A 248 -7.29 -0.61 5.58
CA TRP A 248 -5.94 -0.15 5.25
C TRP A 248 -5.29 0.55 6.44
N LEU A 249 -3.98 0.76 6.37
CA LEU A 249 -3.29 1.69 7.26
C LEU A 249 -3.13 3.04 6.57
N GLN A 250 -3.61 4.10 7.20
CA GLN A 250 -3.42 5.47 6.74
C GLN A 250 -2.33 6.13 7.56
N LYS A 251 -1.31 6.69 6.90
CA LYS A 251 -0.26 7.42 7.62
C LYS A 251 -0.83 8.71 8.21
N ASP A 252 -0.53 8.96 9.48
CA ASP A 252 -0.94 10.15 10.23
C ASP A 252 0.27 10.78 10.94
N GLY A 253 1.33 10.99 10.16
CA GLY A 253 2.63 11.47 10.62
C GLY A 253 3.76 10.45 10.42
N LYS A 254 4.97 10.79 10.89
CA LYS A 254 6.18 9.99 10.59
C LYS A 254 6.15 8.57 11.16
N LYS A 255 5.58 8.40 12.36
CA LYS A 255 5.57 7.15 13.14
C LYS A 255 4.18 6.79 13.66
N LYS A 256 3.13 7.35 13.05
CA LYS A 256 1.74 7.11 13.44
C LYS A 256 0.94 6.67 12.23
N PHE A 257 0.12 5.66 12.43
CA PHE A 257 -0.85 5.17 11.46
C PHE A 257 -2.23 5.11 12.11
N VAL A 258 -3.26 5.23 11.29
CA VAL A 258 -4.62 4.92 11.69
C VAL A 258 -5.09 3.72 10.89
N LEU A 259 -5.53 2.67 11.59
CA LEU A 259 -6.19 1.52 10.97
C LEU A 259 -7.61 1.94 10.61
N GLN A 260 -7.90 1.98 9.31
CA GLN A 260 -9.19 2.41 8.77
C GLN A 260 -9.94 1.22 8.17
N VAL A 261 -11.26 1.29 8.20
CA VAL A 261 -12.17 0.32 7.57
C VAL A 261 -13.31 1.07 6.88
N VAL A 262 -13.74 0.59 5.71
CA VAL A 262 -15.01 0.95 5.08
C VAL A 262 -15.84 -0.29 4.83
N GLN A 263 -17.15 -0.10 4.77
CA GLN A 263 -18.07 -1.07 4.21
C GLN A 263 -18.19 -0.82 2.69
N VAL A 264 -18.25 -1.92 1.94
CA VAL A 264 -18.39 -1.94 0.48
C VAL A 264 -19.63 -2.76 0.15
N THR A 265 -20.60 -2.13 -0.50
CA THR A 265 -21.82 -2.81 -0.97
C THR A 265 -22.01 -2.63 -2.48
N PRO A 266 -22.50 -3.66 -3.19
CA PRO A 266 -22.85 -3.58 -4.61
C PRO A 266 -23.89 -2.50 -4.94
#